data_AF-A0A9E2YUS3-F1
#
_entry.id   AF-A0A9E2YUS3-F1
#
_cell.length_a   1.000
_cell.length_b   1.000
_cell.length_c   1.000
_cell.angle_alpha   90.00
_cell.angle_beta   90.00
_cell.angle_gamma   90.00
#
_symmetry.space_group_name_H-M   'P 1'
#
loop_
_entity.id
_entity.type
_entity.pdbx_description
1 polymer ?
#
loop_
_entity_poly.entity_id
_entity_poly.type
_entity_poly.pdbx_seq_one_letter_code
_entity_poly.pdbx_strand_id
1 'polypeptide(L)' 'MDLREKAAQLPLLPGVYLYKDGHGNVIYVGKAKNLRARVRSYFSDDRLAD' A
#
# COMPACT_ATOMS: atom_id res chain seq x y z
N MET A 1 -13.59 -0.41 -7.69
CA MET A 1 -13.02 -0.27 -6.34
C MET A 1 -11.74 0.52 -6.46
N ASP A 2 -11.73 1.71 -5.87
CA ASP A 2 -10.56 2.59 -5.85
C ASP A 2 -9.44 1.98 -4.97
N LEU A 3 -8.18 2.34 -5.25
CA LEU A 3 -7.03 1.91 -4.46
C LEU A 3 -7.13 2.36 -3.00
N ARG A 4 -7.75 3.52 -2.74
CA ARG A 4 -8.02 3.99 -1.37
C ARG A 4 -8.97 3.08 -0.62
N GLU A 5 -10.01 2.59 -1.28
CA GLU A 5 -10.96 1.64 -0.70
C GLU A 5 -10.26 0.30 -0.38
N LYS A 6 -9.41 -0.19 -1.28
CA LYS A 6 -8.62 -1.41 -1.03
C LYS A 6 -7.68 -1.23 0.16
N ALA A 7 -6.99 -0.10 0.24
CA ALA A 7 -6.11 0.21 1.36
C ALA A 7 -6.88 0.30 2.70
N ALA A 8 -8.13 0.78 2.68
CA ALA A 8 -8.98 0.84 3.87
C ALA A 8 -9.40 -0.55 4.41
N GLN A 9 -9.45 -1.57 3.55
CA GLN A 9 -9.81 -2.94 3.93
C GLN A 9 -8.65 -3.77 4.49
N LEU A 10 -7.40 -3.29 4.39
CA LEU A 10 -6.24 -4.00 4.93
C LEU A 10 -6.34 -4.22 6.45
N PRO A 11 -5.69 -5.25 7.01
CA PRO A 11 -5.73 -5.52 8.44
C PRO A 11 -4.96 -4.45 9.25
N LEU A 12 -5.41 -4.21 10.48
CA LEU A 12 -4.71 -3.40 11.48
C LEU A 12 -3.62 -4.23 12.21
N LEU A 13 -2.86 -5.02 11.46
CA LEU A 13 -1.87 -5.97 11.98
C LEU A 13 -0.51 -5.80 11.30
N PRO A 14 0.57 -6.31 11.91
CA PRO A 14 1.87 -6.39 11.26
C PRO A 14 1.83 -7.28 10.02
N GLY A 15 2.67 -6.97 9.04
CA GLY A 15 2.82 -7.80 7.87
C GLY A 15 3.68 -7.17 6.78
N VAL A 16 3.65 -7.82 5.62
CA VAL A 16 4.39 -7.43 4.41
C VAL A 16 3.39 -7.07 3.32
N TYR A 17 3.70 -6.04 2.53
CA TYR A 17 2.94 -5.64 1.33
C TYR A 17 3.85 -5.59 0.11
N LEU A 18 3.27 -5.82 -1.06
CA LEU A 18 3.97 -5.84 -2.33
C LEU A 18 3.36 -4.80 -3.27
N TYR A 19 4.20 -4.00 -3.91
CA TYR A 19 3.80 -3.29 -5.12
C TYR A 19 4.16 -4.10 -6.33
N LYS A 20 3.23 -4.12 -7.27
CA LYS A 20 3.37 -4.79 -8.55
C LYS A 20 3.22 -3.77 -9.69
N ASP A 21 3.98 -3.97 -10.76
CA ASP A 21 3.77 -3.22 -12.01
C ASP A 21 2.48 -3.65 -12.72
N GLY A 22 2.18 -3.04 -13.87
CA GLY A 22 1.01 -3.38 -14.69
C GLY A 22 1.03 -4.80 -15.28
N HIS A 23 2.19 -5.47 -15.29
CA HIS A 23 2.36 -6.86 -15.73
C HIS A 23 2.29 -7.85 -14.55
N GLY A 24 2.17 -7.37 -13.32
CA GLY A 24 2.11 -8.18 -12.11
C GLY A 24 3.47 -8.52 -11.49
N ASN A 25 4.59 -8.00 -12.02
CA ASN A 25 5.91 -8.21 -11.45
C ASN A 25 6.06 -7.43 -10.15
N VAL A 26 6.65 -8.03 -9.13
CA VAL A 26 6.92 -7.35 -7.86
C VAL A 26 8.05 -6.35 -8.07
N ILE A 27 7.78 -5.07 -7.81
CA ILE A 27 8.76 -3.97 -7.94
C ILE A 27 9.20 -3.39 -6.59
N TYR A 28 8.44 -3.67 -5.53
CA TYR A 28 8.78 -3.23 -4.18
C TYR A 28 8.13 -4.14 -3.13
N VAL A 29 8.87 -4.39 -2.04
CA VAL A 29 8.39 -5.13 -0.87
C VAL A 29 8.61 -4.26 0.37
N GLY A 30 7.53 -4.01 1.12
CA GLY A 30 7.59 -3.24 2.36
C GLY A 30 7.03 -4.03 3.54
N LYS A 31 7.50 -3.72 4.75
CA LYS A 31 6.96 -4.27 6.01
C LYS A 31 6.38 -3.16 6.87
N ALA A 32 5.34 -3.48 7.64
CA ALA A 32 4.69 -2.55 8.55
C ALA A 32 4.28 -3.24 9.85
N LYS A 33 4.23 -2.48 10.94
CA LYS A 33 3.55 -2.90 12.19
C LYS A 33 2.02 -2.82 12.07
N ASN A 34 1.52 -2.02 11.14
CA ASN A 34 0.11 -1.87 10.81
C ASN A 34 -0.03 -1.66 9.30
N LEU A 35 -0.51 -2.68 8.60
CA LEU A 35 -0.61 -2.66 7.13
C LEU A 35 -1.56 -1.58 6.63
N ARG A 36 -2.74 -1.43 7.25
CA ARG A 36 -3.72 -0.41 6.86
C ARG A 36 -3.15 1.00 6.93
N ALA A 37 -2.56 1.38 8.06
CA ALA A 37 -2.00 2.72 8.25
C ALA A 37 -0.85 2.99 7.26
N ARG A 38 0.07 2.02 7.09
CA ARG A 38 1.21 2.16 6.19
C ARG A 38 0.80 2.27 4.73
N VAL A 39 -0.15 1.46 4.27
CA VAL A 39 -0.56 1.49 2.86
C VAL A 39 -1.43 2.71 2.56
N ARG A 40 -2.30 3.13 3.50
CA ARG A 40 -3.08 4.37 3.35
C ARG A 40 -2.23 5.63 3.23
N SER A 41 -1.06 5.69 3.87
CA SER A 41 -0.21 6.89 3.82
C SER A 41 0.26 7.23 2.40
N TYR A 42 0.42 6.24 1.52
CA TYR A 42 0.77 6.48 0.11
C TYR A 42 -0.31 7.19 -0.69
N PHE A 43 -1.56 7.20 -0.20
CA PHE A 43 -2.69 7.86 -0.86
C PHE A 43 -3.16 9.13 -0.14
N SER A 44 -2.50 9.48 0.96
CA SER A 44 -2.85 10.61 1.81
C SER A 44 -1.89 11.78 1.65
N ASP A 45 -0.75 11.58 0.99
CA ASP A 45 0.32 12.57 0.81
C ASP A 45 0.56 12.75 -0.68
N ASP A 46 0.60 14.00 -1.14
CA ASP A 46 0.86 14.43 -2.53
C ASP A 46 2.36 14.26 -2.89
N ARG A 47 2.93 13.11 -2.56
CA ARG A 47 4.35 12.75 -2.78
C ARG A 47 4.54 11.74 -3.92
N LEU A 48 3.52 11.63 -4.77
CA LEU A 48 3.57 10.91 -6.05
C LEU A 48 3.69 11.87 -7.24
N ALA A 49 3.89 13.17 -6.97
CA ALA A 49 4.35 14.14 -7.96
C ALA A 49 5.88 14.25 -7.87
N ASP A 50 6.57 13.35 -8.55
CA ASP A 50 7.89 13.55 -9.19
C ASP A 50 8.13 12.39 -10.17
#